data_AF-A0A2E5KSS8-F1
#
_entry.id   AF-A0A2E5KSS8-F1
#
_cell.length_a   1.000
_cell.length_b   1.000
_cell.length_c   1.000
_cell.angle_alpha   90.00
_cell.angle_beta   90.00
_cell.angle_gamma   90.00
#
_symmetry.space_group_name_H-M   'P 1'
#
loop_
_entity.id
_entity.type
_entity.pdbx_description
1 polymer ?
#
loop_
_entity_poly.entity_id
_entity_poly.type
_entity_poly.pdbx_seq_one_letter_code
_entity_poly.pdbx_strand_id
1 'polypeptide(L)'
;MTSFDVSGLFDIGFFQALGQLSFILLATSFLLRDILHLRLVVIAAATSNAVFSYYGLASPNLIVVFWQFVFVLINMIWNFFLIRDRRGISFTEEERELYGTIFRAFSPLEFMKLMRIARWEAVRDGETLVQADRELDDLMLIYDGEAEVLLSDGSTRRLIDGAFIGEMSFIRGGVATASVQTVQATRYMAWRKADLRGVLDRTPAMRSTMQTVFSKDLTNKLMGGNGGA
;
A
#
# COMPACT_ATOMS: atom_id res chain seq x y z
N MET A 1 68.11 -1.57 -19.31
CA MET A 1 66.93 -2.13 -19.99
C MET A 1 65.79 -2.05 -18.98
N THR A 2 65.07 -0.93 -18.97
CA THR A 2 63.92 -0.72 -18.07
C THR A 2 62.74 -1.51 -18.65
N SER A 3 62.24 -2.49 -17.91
CA SER A 3 60.99 -3.17 -18.25
C SER A 3 59.88 -2.13 -18.28
N PHE A 4 59.34 -1.84 -19.46
CA PHE A 4 58.18 -0.99 -19.63
C PHE A 4 56.98 -1.71 -18.99
N ASP A 5 56.51 -1.21 -17.86
CA ASP A 5 55.42 -1.82 -17.12
C ASP A 5 54.09 -1.52 -17.81
N VAL A 6 53.62 -2.50 -18.60
CA VAL A 6 52.38 -2.40 -19.36
C VAL A 6 51.15 -2.45 -18.43
N SER A 7 51.29 -2.96 -17.20
CA SER A 7 50.17 -3.08 -16.26
C SER A 7 49.58 -1.70 -15.89
N GLY A 8 50.43 -0.69 -15.69
CA GLY A 8 49.99 0.68 -15.42
C GLY A 8 49.22 1.34 -16.58
N LEU A 9 49.48 0.96 -17.82
CA LEU A 9 48.70 1.43 -18.99
C LEU A 9 47.30 0.82 -19.04
N PHE A 10 47.16 -0.46 -18.68
CA PHE A 10 45.87 -1.12 -18.57
C PHE A 10 45.05 -0.57 -17.39
N ASP A 11 45.68 -0.28 -16.25
CA ASP A 11 45.03 0.32 -15.09
C ASP A 11 44.49 1.73 -15.40
N ILE A 12 45.30 2.57 -16.06
CA ILE A 12 44.87 3.92 -16.48
C ILE A 12 43.69 3.83 -17.46
N GLY A 13 43.74 2.92 -18.44
CA GLY A 13 42.66 2.70 -19.39
C GLY A 13 41.36 2.23 -18.72
N PHE A 14 41.47 1.33 -17.75
CA PHE A 14 40.33 0.83 -16.98
C PHE A 14 39.63 1.94 -16.18
N PHE A 15 40.39 2.78 -15.45
CA PHE A 15 39.80 3.88 -14.69
C PHE A 15 39.17 4.94 -15.59
N GLN A 16 39.77 5.26 -16.73
CA GLN A 16 39.15 6.17 -17.71
C GLN A 16 37.82 5.62 -18.26
N ALA A 17 37.75 4.31 -18.52
CA ALA A 17 36.50 3.66 -18.91
C ALA A 17 35.44 3.75 -17.81
N LEU A 18 35.80 3.60 -16.53
CA LEU A 18 34.89 3.82 -15.39
C LEU A 18 34.38 5.27 -15.32
N GLY A 19 35.25 6.24 -15.60
CA GLY A 19 34.88 7.65 -15.70
C GLY A 19 33.81 7.87 -16.78
N GLN A 20 34.05 7.41 -18.01
CA GLN A 20 33.07 7.50 -19.10
C GLN A 20 31.76 6.76 -18.80
N LEU A 21 31.87 5.56 -18.22
CA LEU A 21 30.73 4.76 -17.80
C LEU A 21 29.85 5.53 -16.79
N SER A 22 30.46 6.24 -15.84
CA SER A 22 29.72 7.04 -14.86
C SER A 22 28.86 8.12 -15.53
N PHE A 23 29.39 8.81 -16.55
CA PHE A 23 28.66 9.82 -17.31
C PHE A 23 27.56 9.20 -18.19
N ILE A 24 27.83 8.05 -18.82
CA ILE A 24 26.82 7.34 -19.62
C ILE A 24 25.66 6.89 -18.73
N LEU A 25 25.95 6.27 -17.59
CA LEU A 25 24.93 5.85 -16.63
C LEU A 25 24.13 7.05 -16.11
N LEU A 26 24.80 8.17 -15.80
CA LEU A 26 24.12 9.40 -15.39
C LEU A 26 23.20 9.92 -16.49
N ALA A 27 23.66 9.96 -17.74
CA ALA A 27 22.83 10.38 -18.88
C ALA A 27 21.63 9.43 -19.09
N THR A 28 21.84 8.11 -19.01
CA THR A 28 20.78 7.10 -19.08
C THR A 28 19.75 7.30 -17.96
N SER A 29 20.18 7.71 -16.77
CA SER A 29 19.25 7.95 -15.66
C SER A 29 18.16 8.98 -16.02
N PHE A 30 18.49 10.03 -16.78
CA PHE A 30 17.50 11.04 -17.21
C PHE A 30 16.47 10.50 -18.22
N LEU A 31 16.70 9.34 -18.83
CA LEU A 31 15.76 8.69 -19.74
C LEU A 31 14.77 7.77 -19.00
N LEU A 32 15.08 7.39 -17.76
CA LEU A 32 14.27 6.44 -17.00
C LEU A 32 13.08 7.15 -16.33
N ARG A 33 11.88 6.62 -16.58
CA ARG A 33 10.63 7.14 -15.99
C ARG A 33 10.31 6.51 -14.63
N ASP A 34 10.75 5.28 -14.39
CA ASP A 34 10.53 4.61 -13.11
C ASP A 34 11.58 5.05 -12.07
N ILE A 35 11.10 5.59 -10.96
CA ILE A 35 11.91 6.18 -9.90
C ILE A 35 12.85 5.17 -9.19
N LEU A 36 12.51 3.88 -9.18
CA LEU A 36 13.37 2.84 -8.57
C LEU A 36 14.56 2.56 -9.47
N HIS A 37 14.31 2.32 -10.76
CA HIS A 37 15.37 2.06 -11.75
C HIS A 37 16.28 3.27 -11.91
N LEU A 38 15.70 4.48 -11.93
CA LEU A 38 16.45 5.73 -11.93
C LEU A 38 17.45 5.79 -10.76
N ARG A 39 16.99 5.51 -9.53
CA ARG A 39 17.84 5.51 -8.33
C ARG A 39 18.97 4.48 -8.38
N LEU A 40 18.69 3.28 -8.85
CA LEU A 40 19.71 2.24 -9.00
C LEU A 40 20.80 2.65 -9.99
N VAL A 41 20.40 3.23 -11.13
CA VAL A 41 21.35 3.69 -12.16
C VAL A 41 22.19 4.87 -11.67
N VAL A 42 21.61 5.85 -10.96
CA VAL A 42 22.42 6.96 -10.40
C VAL A 42 23.33 6.52 -9.26
N ILE A 43 22.96 5.50 -8.48
CA ILE A 43 23.86 4.90 -7.47
C ILE A 43 25.06 4.23 -8.17
N ALA A 44 24.81 3.48 -9.24
CA ALA A 44 25.87 2.86 -10.04
C ALA A 44 26.79 3.93 -10.68
N ALA A 45 26.21 4.99 -11.25
CA ALA A 45 26.97 6.13 -11.80
C ALA A 45 27.85 6.79 -10.73
N ALA A 46 27.27 7.11 -9.57
CA ALA A 46 27.97 7.74 -8.45
C ALA A 46 29.12 6.88 -7.90
N THR A 47 28.91 5.57 -7.84
CA THR A 47 29.91 4.60 -7.38
C THR A 47 31.07 4.52 -8.36
N SER A 48 30.79 4.40 -9.67
CA SER A 48 31.81 4.41 -10.73
C SER A 48 32.61 5.72 -10.72
N ASN A 49 31.94 6.86 -10.51
CA ASN A 49 32.60 8.16 -10.43
C ASN A 49 33.47 8.30 -9.18
N ALA A 50 33.05 7.76 -8.03
CA ALA A 50 33.85 7.74 -6.80
C ALA A 50 35.14 6.92 -6.99
N VAL A 51 35.05 5.74 -7.62
CA VAL A 51 36.21 4.89 -7.92
C VAL A 51 37.18 5.60 -8.86
N PHE A 52 36.67 6.20 -9.95
CA PHE A 52 37.50 6.98 -10.88
C PHE A 52 38.15 8.18 -10.19
N SER A 53 37.41 8.92 -9.37
CA SER A 53 37.92 10.13 -8.68
C SER A 53 38.99 9.82 -7.63
N TYR A 54 39.05 8.59 -7.11
CA TYR A 54 40.06 8.17 -6.16
C TYR A 54 41.30 7.58 -6.84
N TYR A 55 41.12 6.68 -7.84
CA TYR A 55 42.22 5.92 -8.45
C TYR A 55 42.64 6.38 -9.85
N GLY A 56 41.73 6.99 -10.62
CA GLY A 56 41.94 7.34 -12.03
C GLY A 56 42.57 8.71 -12.29
N LEU A 57 42.68 9.55 -11.26
CA LEU A 57 43.29 10.87 -11.34
C LEU A 57 44.73 10.84 -10.82
N ALA A 58 45.56 11.78 -11.29
CA ALA A 58 46.94 11.93 -10.83
C ALA A 58 47.05 12.18 -9.31
N SER A 59 46.00 12.75 -8.70
CA SER A 59 45.84 12.83 -7.25
C SER A 59 44.38 12.54 -6.88
N PRO A 60 44.13 11.81 -5.77
CA PRO A 60 42.77 11.48 -5.35
C PRO A 60 41.95 12.74 -5.04
N ASN A 61 40.78 12.88 -5.65
CA ASN A 61 39.85 13.96 -5.34
C ASN A 61 38.90 13.54 -4.20
N LEU A 62 39.38 13.68 -2.97
CA LEU A 62 38.62 13.29 -1.78
C LEU A 62 37.31 14.07 -1.59
N ILE A 63 37.25 15.32 -2.08
CA ILE A 63 36.03 16.13 -2.03
C ILE A 63 34.93 15.48 -2.88
N VAL A 64 35.26 15.09 -4.12
CA VAL A 64 34.31 14.40 -5.01
C VAL A 64 33.91 13.06 -4.42
N VAL A 65 34.87 12.26 -3.94
CA VAL A 65 34.60 10.95 -3.33
C VAL A 65 33.64 11.08 -2.14
N PHE A 66 33.88 12.05 -1.25
CA PHE A 66 33.00 12.32 -0.10
C PHE A 66 31.57 12.63 -0.55
N TRP A 67 31.39 13.55 -1.51
CA TRP A 67 30.06 13.90 -1.99
C TRP A 67 29.37 12.77 -2.77
N GLN A 68 30.12 11.94 -3.50
CA GLN A 68 29.57 10.74 -4.14
C GLN A 68 29.07 9.74 -3.09
N PHE A 69 29.82 9.56 -1.99
CA PHE A 69 29.39 8.70 -0.89
C PHE A 69 28.10 9.21 -0.23
N VAL A 70 28.01 10.51 0.07
CA VAL A 70 26.79 11.14 0.60
C VAL A 70 25.61 10.94 -0.36
N PHE A 71 25.82 11.13 -1.66
CA PHE A 71 24.79 10.95 -2.68
C PHE A 71 24.30 9.49 -2.76
N VAL A 72 25.22 8.51 -2.73
CA VAL A 72 24.88 7.08 -2.69
C VAL A 72 24.05 6.76 -1.45
N LEU A 73 24.48 7.23 -0.26
CA LEU A 73 23.78 7.00 0.99
C LEU A 73 22.34 7.52 0.96
N ILE A 74 22.14 8.76 0.52
CA ILE A 74 20.80 9.36 0.38
C ILE A 74 19.94 8.51 -0.56
N ASN A 75 20.46 8.17 -1.75
CA ASN A 75 19.69 7.38 -2.71
C ASN A 75 19.39 5.97 -2.20
N MET A 76 20.29 5.34 -1.44
CA MET A 76 20.05 4.03 -0.80
C MET A 76 18.93 4.10 0.24
N ILE A 77 18.94 5.11 1.12
CA ILE A 77 17.90 5.28 2.14
C ILE A 77 16.52 5.42 1.49
N TRP A 78 16.40 6.30 0.49
CA TRP A 78 15.12 6.49 -0.19
C TRP A 78 14.70 5.30 -1.05
N ASN A 79 15.66 4.59 -1.66
CA ASN A 79 15.39 3.36 -2.40
C ASN A 79 14.91 2.24 -1.47
N PHE A 80 15.49 2.14 -0.27
CA PHE A 80 15.06 1.22 0.78
C PHE A 80 13.62 1.50 1.22
N PHE A 81 13.26 2.76 1.52
CA PHE A 81 11.87 3.11 1.85
C PHE A 81 10.91 2.76 0.71
N LEU A 82 11.25 3.13 -0.54
CA LEU A 82 10.44 2.81 -1.71
C LEU A 82 10.25 1.31 -1.92
N ILE A 83 11.31 0.51 -1.73
CA ILE A 83 11.24 -0.95 -1.84
C ILE A 83 10.44 -1.53 -0.70
N ARG A 84 10.61 -1.05 0.53
CA ARG A 84 9.83 -1.48 1.69
C ARG A 84 8.34 -1.22 1.48
N ASP A 85 7.99 -0.04 0.99
CA ASP A 85 6.62 0.33 0.63
C ASP A 85 6.06 -0.57 -0.49
N ARG A 86 6.92 -1.09 -1.38
CA ARG A 86 6.54 -1.98 -2.49
C ARG A 86 6.60 -3.50 -2.19
N ARG A 87 7.44 -3.98 -1.25
CA ARG A 87 7.77 -5.41 -1.08
C ARG A 87 7.24 -6.08 0.20
N GLY A 88 6.74 -5.33 1.18
CA GLY A 88 6.87 -5.79 2.57
C GLY A 88 5.70 -6.52 3.22
N ILE A 89 4.81 -7.23 2.52
CA ILE A 89 3.64 -7.82 3.18
C ILE A 89 3.25 -9.18 2.59
N SER A 90 3.33 -10.22 3.42
CA SER A 90 2.65 -11.48 3.19
C SER A 90 1.20 -11.35 3.62
N PHE A 91 0.27 -11.47 2.68
CA PHE A 91 -1.15 -11.64 2.99
C PHE A 91 -1.45 -13.12 3.24
N THR A 92 -2.37 -13.42 4.15
CA THR A 92 -3.08 -14.70 4.12
C THR A 92 -3.89 -14.81 2.81
N GLU A 93 -4.38 -16.00 2.47
CA GLU A 93 -5.18 -16.16 1.25
C GLU A 93 -6.45 -15.29 1.30
N GLU A 94 -7.13 -15.25 2.45
CA GLU A 94 -8.33 -14.43 2.70
C GLU A 94 -8.02 -12.92 2.57
N GLU A 95 -6.89 -12.46 3.14
CA GLU A 95 -6.44 -11.07 3.02
C GLU A 95 -6.09 -10.71 1.58
N ARG A 96 -5.49 -11.64 0.82
CA ARG A 96 -5.11 -11.44 -0.57
C ARG A 96 -6.33 -11.28 -1.47
N GLU A 97 -7.34 -12.10 -1.24
CA GLU A 97 -8.62 -12.02 -1.93
C GLU A 97 -9.31 -10.67 -1.64
N LEU A 98 -9.46 -10.32 -0.36
CA LEU A 98 -10.05 -9.04 0.06
C LEU A 98 -9.34 -7.83 -0.52
N TYR A 99 -8.00 -7.87 -0.55
CA TYR A 99 -7.19 -6.83 -1.17
C TYR A 99 -7.44 -6.74 -2.68
N GLY A 100 -7.55 -7.88 -3.37
CA GLY A 100 -7.79 -7.93 -4.81
C GLY A 100 -9.17 -7.43 -5.24
N THR A 101 -10.20 -7.63 -4.40
CA THR A 101 -11.60 -7.38 -4.76
C THR A 101 -12.14 -6.04 -4.24
N ILE A 102 -11.98 -5.78 -2.94
CA ILE A 102 -12.62 -4.65 -2.24
C ILE A 102 -11.62 -3.52 -2.00
N PHE A 103 -10.42 -3.86 -1.53
CA PHE A 103 -9.44 -2.88 -1.05
C PHE A 103 -8.34 -2.55 -2.06
N ARG A 104 -8.53 -2.86 -3.35
CA ARG A 104 -7.53 -2.65 -4.42
C ARG A 104 -7.08 -1.18 -4.58
N ALA A 105 -7.89 -0.23 -4.11
CA ALA A 105 -7.58 1.19 -4.13
C ALA A 105 -6.55 1.61 -3.07
N PHE A 106 -6.32 0.79 -2.04
CA PHE A 106 -5.28 1.02 -1.05
C PHE A 106 -3.93 0.50 -1.54
N SER A 107 -2.84 1.10 -1.05
CA SER A 107 -1.54 0.42 -1.12
C SER A 107 -1.50 -0.79 -0.19
N PRO A 108 -0.63 -1.79 -0.42
CA PRO A 108 -0.52 -2.95 0.46
C PRO A 108 -0.30 -2.56 1.93
N LEU A 109 0.55 -1.55 2.17
CA LEU A 109 0.89 -1.09 3.52
C LEU A 109 -0.31 -0.48 4.24
N GLU A 110 -1.13 0.28 3.53
CA GLU A 110 -2.34 0.87 4.09
C GLU A 110 -3.38 -0.20 4.39
N PHE A 111 -3.58 -1.17 3.49
CA PHE A 111 -4.45 -2.30 3.73
C PHE A 111 -4.04 -3.09 4.98
N MET A 112 -2.74 -3.35 5.19
CA MET A 112 -2.27 -4.00 6.42
C MET A 112 -2.53 -3.18 7.69
N LYS A 113 -2.43 -1.85 7.61
CA LYS A 113 -2.76 -1.01 8.77
C LYS A 113 -4.23 -1.21 9.15
N LEU A 114 -5.13 -1.36 8.18
CA LEU A 114 -6.53 -1.70 8.42
C LEU A 114 -6.67 -3.12 8.97
N MET A 115 -5.96 -4.09 8.40
CA MET A 115 -6.04 -5.48 8.84
C MET A 115 -5.52 -5.70 10.26
N ARG A 116 -4.49 -4.97 10.68
CA ARG A 116 -3.92 -5.09 12.03
C ARG A 116 -4.88 -4.70 13.14
N ILE A 117 -5.88 -3.86 12.84
CA ILE A 117 -6.91 -3.45 13.80
C ILE A 117 -8.27 -4.12 13.51
N ALA A 118 -8.32 -4.99 12.50
CA ALA A 118 -9.48 -5.81 12.20
C ALA A 118 -9.50 -7.02 13.14
N ARG A 119 -10.70 -7.52 13.42
CA ARG A 119 -10.90 -8.82 14.05
C ARG A 119 -11.80 -9.67 13.16
N TRP A 120 -11.48 -10.96 13.09
CA TRP A 120 -12.27 -11.93 12.36
C TRP A 120 -13.26 -12.59 13.31
N GLU A 121 -14.52 -12.66 12.89
CA GLU A 121 -15.58 -13.28 13.65
C GLU A 121 -16.42 -14.20 12.74
N ALA A 122 -16.96 -15.25 13.32
CA ALA A 122 -17.86 -16.18 12.66
C ALA A 122 -19.08 -16.39 13.55
N VAL A 123 -20.26 -16.26 12.95
CA VAL A 123 -21.54 -16.37 13.64
C VAL A 123 -22.42 -17.40 12.94
N ARG A 124 -23.42 -17.89 13.67
CA ARG A 124 -24.39 -18.86 13.14
C ARG A 124 -25.50 -18.15 12.37
N ASP A 125 -26.34 -18.95 11.73
CA ASP A 125 -27.61 -18.50 11.16
C ASP A 125 -28.54 -17.92 12.26
N GLY A 126 -29.29 -16.88 11.92
CA GLY A 126 -30.25 -16.21 12.79
C GLY A 126 -29.64 -15.27 13.84
N GLU A 127 -28.34 -15.01 13.81
CA GLU A 127 -27.67 -14.14 14.78
C GLU A 127 -27.90 -12.65 14.42
N THR A 128 -28.28 -11.84 15.40
CA THR A 128 -28.44 -10.39 15.19
C THR A 128 -27.09 -9.70 15.26
N LEU A 129 -26.61 -9.18 14.12
CA LEU A 129 -25.36 -8.42 14.02
C LEU A 129 -25.55 -6.98 14.47
N VAL A 130 -26.70 -6.38 14.13
CA VAL A 130 -27.02 -4.98 14.43
C VAL A 130 -28.48 -4.88 14.85
N GLN A 131 -28.74 -4.11 15.90
CA GLN A 131 -30.09 -3.75 16.31
C GLN A 131 -30.37 -2.29 15.99
N ALA A 132 -31.51 -2.02 15.35
CA ALA A 132 -31.96 -0.66 15.08
C ALA A 132 -32.06 0.17 16.37
N ASP A 133 -31.83 1.47 16.24
CA ASP A 133 -31.86 2.48 17.31
C ASP A 133 -30.87 2.24 18.46
N ARG A 134 -29.91 1.33 18.27
CA ARG A 134 -28.77 1.16 19.18
C ARG A 134 -27.49 1.73 18.60
N GLU A 135 -26.60 2.13 19.49
CA GLU A 135 -25.23 2.48 19.09
C GLU A 135 -24.53 1.22 18.57
N LEU A 136 -23.90 1.38 17.41
CA LEU A 136 -23.10 0.34 16.79
C LEU A 136 -21.65 0.79 16.88
N ASP A 137 -20.85 0.13 17.71
CA ASP A 137 -19.45 0.50 17.91
C ASP A 137 -18.53 0.01 16.80
N ASP A 138 -19.03 -0.89 15.95
CA ASP A 138 -18.25 -1.57 14.93
C ASP A 138 -18.69 -1.25 13.52
N LEU A 139 -17.71 -1.21 12.63
CA LEU A 139 -17.91 -1.34 11.20
C LEU A 139 -17.61 -2.80 10.84
N MET A 140 -18.50 -3.47 10.13
CA MET A 140 -18.32 -4.86 9.74
C MET A 140 -18.29 -5.01 8.21
N LEU A 141 -17.62 -6.04 7.72
CA LEU A 141 -17.56 -6.43 6.32
C LEU A 141 -17.80 -7.93 6.21
N ILE A 142 -18.85 -8.33 5.49
CA ILE A 142 -19.14 -9.74 5.21
C ILE A 142 -18.03 -10.27 4.30
N TYR A 143 -17.31 -11.31 4.74
CA TYR A 143 -16.30 -11.98 3.93
C TYR A 143 -16.91 -13.18 3.18
N ASP A 144 -17.66 -14.01 3.91
CA ASP A 144 -18.35 -15.19 3.40
C ASP A 144 -19.66 -15.38 4.18
N GLY A 145 -20.78 -15.42 3.47
CA GLY A 145 -22.10 -15.63 4.03
C GLY A 145 -23.08 -14.52 3.67
N GLU A 146 -24.20 -14.49 4.36
CA GLU A 146 -25.27 -13.56 4.04
C GLU A 146 -25.99 -13.05 5.28
N ALA A 147 -26.53 -11.85 5.14
CA ALA A 147 -27.37 -11.21 6.14
C ALA A 147 -28.55 -10.50 5.48
N GLU A 148 -29.58 -10.22 6.27
CA GLU A 148 -30.74 -9.45 5.85
C GLU A 148 -30.84 -8.19 6.71
N VAL A 149 -31.07 -7.06 6.05
CA VAL A 149 -31.31 -5.76 6.66
C VAL A 149 -32.81 -5.55 6.71
N LEU A 150 -33.38 -5.41 7.90
CA LEU A 150 -34.76 -5.01 8.11
C LEU A 150 -34.84 -3.49 8.28
N LEU A 151 -35.43 -2.82 7.27
CA LEU A 151 -35.63 -1.39 7.25
C LEU A 151 -36.86 -0.99 8.07
N SER A 152 -36.92 0.28 8.46
CA SER A 152 -37.99 0.83 9.31
C SER A 152 -39.37 0.80 8.63
N ASP A 153 -39.40 0.77 7.30
CA ASP A 153 -40.62 0.65 6.50
C ASP A 153 -41.12 -0.79 6.35
N GLY A 154 -40.45 -1.75 7.00
CA GLY A 154 -40.76 -3.17 6.96
C GLY A 154 -40.22 -3.91 5.73
N SER A 155 -39.55 -3.20 4.81
CA SER A 155 -38.87 -3.85 3.69
C SER A 155 -37.58 -4.53 4.15
N THR A 156 -37.20 -5.61 3.48
CA THR A 156 -35.94 -6.29 3.73
C THR A 156 -35.00 -6.20 2.52
N ARG A 157 -33.70 -6.18 2.80
CA ARG A 157 -32.65 -6.24 1.77
C ARG A 157 -31.58 -7.22 2.15
N ARG A 158 -31.17 -8.05 1.20
CA ARG A 158 -30.11 -9.03 1.38
C ARG A 158 -28.73 -8.38 1.20
N LEU A 159 -27.82 -8.72 2.10
CA LEU A 159 -26.41 -8.41 2.06
C LEU A 159 -25.65 -9.72 1.80
N ILE A 160 -24.71 -9.65 0.87
CA ILE A 160 -23.86 -10.76 0.43
C ILE A 160 -22.40 -10.41 0.69
N ASP A 161 -21.51 -11.34 0.35
CA ASP A 161 -20.06 -11.16 0.41
C ASP A 161 -19.60 -9.81 -0.16
N GLY A 162 -18.74 -9.15 0.61
CA GLY A 162 -18.19 -7.83 0.32
C GLY A 162 -19.09 -6.66 0.70
N ALA A 163 -20.29 -6.90 1.25
CA ALA A 163 -21.13 -5.83 1.77
C ALA A 163 -20.65 -5.34 3.15
N PHE A 164 -20.59 -4.02 3.32
CA PHE A 164 -20.35 -3.42 4.63
C PHE A 164 -21.63 -3.39 5.48
N ILE A 165 -21.47 -3.42 6.80
CA ILE A 165 -22.54 -3.18 7.77
C ILE A 165 -22.05 -2.08 8.72
N GLY A 166 -22.87 -1.06 8.92
CA GLY A 166 -22.57 0.06 9.82
C GLY A 166 -21.80 1.22 9.19
N GLU A 167 -21.56 1.18 7.88
CA GLU A 167 -20.89 2.21 7.09
C GLU A 167 -21.60 3.57 7.17
N MET A 168 -22.94 3.57 7.16
CA MET A 168 -23.74 4.79 7.25
C MET A 168 -23.51 5.51 8.58
N SER A 169 -23.58 4.75 9.68
CA SER A 169 -23.30 5.25 11.04
C SER A 169 -21.82 5.59 11.25
N PHE A 170 -20.90 5.00 10.49
CA PHE A 170 -19.50 5.39 10.51
C PHE A 170 -19.27 6.76 9.85
N ILE A 171 -19.88 6.98 8.68
CA ILE A 171 -19.75 8.20 7.87
C ILE A 171 -20.50 9.38 8.48
N ARG A 172 -21.78 9.20 8.82
CA ARG A 172 -22.65 10.29 9.30
C ARG A 172 -22.64 10.44 10.83
N GLY A 173 -22.21 9.41 11.56
CA GLY A 173 -22.48 9.30 13.00
C GLY A 173 -23.92 8.85 13.28
N GLY A 174 -24.27 8.76 14.56
CA GLY A 174 -25.61 8.34 15.02
C GLY A 174 -25.79 6.84 15.22
N VAL A 175 -27.01 6.46 15.57
CA VAL A 175 -27.44 5.07 15.84
C VAL A 175 -27.70 4.29 14.54
N ALA A 176 -27.76 2.96 14.66
CA ALA A 176 -28.11 2.11 13.52
C ALA A 176 -29.55 2.38 13.06
N THR A 177 -29.74 2.62 11.76
CA THR A 177 -31.05 2.92 11.16
C THR A 177 -31.89 1.69 10.86
N ALA A 178 -31.28 0.51 10.89
CA ALA A 178 -31.88 -0.75 10.50
C ALA A 178 -31.27 -1.90 11.33
N SER A 179 -32.05 -2.95 11.53
CA SER A 179 -31.55 -4.18 12.16
C SER A 179 -30.95 -5.08 11.09
N VAL A 180 -29.91 -5.83 11.44
CA VAL A 180 -29.25 -6.77 10.54
C VAL A 180 -29.13 -8.12 11.23
N GLN A 181 -29.61 -9.17 10.56
CA GLN A 181 -29.58 -10.55 11.05
C GLN A 181 -28.97 -11.46 10.00
N THR A 182 -28.18 -12.44 10.39
CA THR A 182 -27.64 -13.45 9.47
C THR A 182 -28.74 -14.41 9.01
N VAL A 183 -28.65 -14.85 7.74
CA VAL A 183 -29.58 -15.84 7.15
C VAL A 183 -28.91 -17.18 6.86
N GLN A 184 -27.62 -17.28 7.19
CA GLN A 184 -26.82 -18.49 7.20
C GLN A 184 -25.62 -18.29 8.13
N ALA A 185 -24.78 -19.32 8.28
CA ALA A 185 -23.49 -19.15 8.95
C ALA A 185 -22.65 -18.12 8.17
N THR A 186 -22.19 -17.09 8.87
CA THR A 186 -21.56 -15.92 8.23
C THR A 186 -20.25 -15.60 8.94
N ARG A 187 -19.20 -15.42 8.13
CA ARG A 187 -17.88 -14.98 8.54
C ARG A 187 -17.65 -13.55 8.06
N TYR A 188 -17.22 -12.70 8.99
CA TYR A 188 -17.04 -11.28 8.72
C TYR A 188 -15.81 -10.74 9.44
N MET A 189 -15.38 -9.57 8.99
CA MET A 189 -14.38 -8.76 9.68
C MET A 189 -15.05 -7.60 10.36
N ALA A 190 -14.57 -7.24 11.55
CA ALA A 190 -15.05 -6.09 12.29
C ALA A 190 -13.91 -5.15 12.68
N TRP A 191 -14.20 -3.85 12.66
CA TRP A 191 -13.33 -2.79 13.16
C TRP A 191 -14.09 -1.97 14.17
N ARG A 192 -13.49 -1.76 15.35
CA ARG A 192 -14.01 -0.72 16.26
C ARG A 192 -13.89 0.62 15.56
N LYS A 193 -15.00 1.36 15.47
CA LYS A 193 -15.05 2.63 14.74
C LYS A 193 -14.07 3.65 15.28
N ALA A 194 -13.82 3.66 16.59
CA ALA A 194 -12.84 4.54 17.21
C ALA A 194 -11.41 4.25 16.72
N ASP A 195 -11.01 2.98 16.69
CA ASP A 195 -9.68 2.56 16.23
C ASP A 195 -9.49 2.85 14.73
N LEU A 196 -10.51 2.53 13.93
CA LEU A 196 -10.51 2.79 12.51
C LEU A 196 -10.43 4.29 12.20
N ARG A 197 -11.21 5.13 12.89
CA ARG A 197 -11.11 6.60 12.79
C ARG A 197 -9.70 7.08 13.13
N GLY A 198 -9.11 6.57 14.22
CA GLY A 198 -7.74 6.91 14.61
C GLY A 198 -6.69 6.60 13.54
N VAL A 199 -6.85 5.50 12.79
CA VAL A 199 -5.96 5.18 11.65
C VAL A 199 -6.19 6.12 10.47
N LEU A 200 -7.46 6.38 10.12
CA LEU A 200 -7.82 7.23 8.97
C LEU A 200 -7.51 8.72 9.22
N ASP A 201 -7.59 9.20 10.45
CA ASP A 201 -7.26 10.58 10.84
C ASP A 201 -5.76 10.87 10.73
N ARG A 202 -4.91 9.86 10.98
CA ARG A 202 -3.46 9.99 10.88
C ARG A 202 -2.95 10.02 9.43
N THR A 203 -3.76 9.57 8.47
CA THR A 203 -3.36 9.45 7.06
C THR A 203 -4.48 9.93 6.13
N PRO A 204 -4.49 11.21 5.71
CA PRO A 204 -5.56 11.78 4.88
C PRO A 204 -5.80 11.02 3.56
N ALA A 205 -4.75 10.47 2.96
CA ALA A 205 -4.86 9.62 1.77
C ALA A 205 -5.73 8.37 2.02
N MET A 206 -5.47 7.64 3.11
CA MET A 206 -6.26 6.47 3.50
C MET A 206 -7.73 6.82 3.73
N ARG A 207 -8.02 7.98 4.34
CA ARG A 207 -9.39 8.46 4.55
C ARG A 207 -10.13 8.65 3.23
N SER A 208 -9.50 9.30 2.26
CA SER A 208 -10.08 9.51 0.94
C SER A 208 -10.33 8.19 0.22
N THR A 209 -9.37 7.27 0.25
CA THR A 209 -9.51 5.94 -0.35
C THR A 209 -10.64 5.14 0.31
N MET A 210 -10.77 5.20 1.64
CA MET A 210 -11.86 4.52 2.36
C MET A 210 -13.23 5.05 1.95
N GLN A 211 -13.36 6.37 1.76
CA GLN A 211 -14.60 6.96 1.25
C GLN A 211 -14.96 6.41 -0.14
N THR A 212 -13.99 6.23 -1.03
CA THR A 212 -14.21 5.60 -2.34
C THR A 212 -14.74 4.16 -2.21
N VAL A 213 -14.18 3.37 -1.28
CA VAL A 213 -14.66 2.01 -1.00
C VAL A 213 -16.12 2.04 -0.50
N PHE A 214 -16.45 2.91 0.45
CA PHE A 214 -17.84 3.05 0.92
C PHE A 214 -18.79 3.54 -0.15
N SER A 215 -18.39 4.49 -0.99
CA SER A 215 -19.22 4.95 -2.10
C SER A 215 -19.55 3.81 -3.05
N LYS A 216 -18.57 2.96 -3.38
CA LYS A 216 -18.79 1.79 -4.24
C LYS A 216 -19.74 0.78 -3.61
N ASP A 217 -19.58 0.48 -2.32
CA ASP A 217 -20.50 -0.39 -1.56
C ASP A 217 -21.93 0.16 -1.54
N LEU A 218 -22.12 1.44 -1.20
CA LEU A 218 -23.43 2.10 -1.21
C LEU A 218 -24.07 2.06 -2.60
N THR A 219 -23.32 2.36 -3.65
CA THR A 219 -23.84 2.30 -5.02
C THR A 219 -24.27 0.88 -5.38
N ASN A 220 -23.51 -0.15 -5.01
CA ASN A 220 -23.90 -1.54 -5.22
C ASN A 220 -25.20 -1.90 -4.48
N LYS A 221 -25.35 -1.46 -3.22
CA LYS A 221 -26.58 -1.65 -2.43
C LYS A 221 -27.80 -0.92 -3.01
N LEU A 222 -27.60 0.24 -3.62
CA LEU A 222 -28.67 0.99 -4.28
C LEU A 222 -29.06 0.35 -5.62
N MET A 223 -28.09 -0.06 -6.44
CA MET A 223 -28.36 -0.68 -7.74
C MET A 223 -28.94 -2.09 -7.62
N GLY A 224 -28.52 -2.87 -6.62
CA GLY A 224 -29.11 -4.18 -6.29
C GLY A 224 -30.55 -4.09 -5.75
N GLY A 225 -31.02 -2.90 -5.38
CA GLY A 225 -32.35 -2.65 -4.82
C GLY A 225 -33.42 -2.20 -5.82
N ASN A 226 -33.14 -2.11 -7.12
CA ASN A 226 -34.06 -1.55 -8.12
C ASN A 226 -34.71 -2.58 -9.07
N GLY A 227 -34.82 -3.85 -8.65
CA GLY A 227 -35.28 -4.97 -9.48
C GLY A 227 -36.70 -5.51 -9.19
N GLY A 228 -37.60 -4.72 -8.62
CA GLY A 228 -38.97 -5.17 -8.32
C GLY A 228 -40.00 -4.07 -8.53
N ALA A 229 -40.47 -3.93 -9.76
CA ALA A 229 -41.75 -3.33 -10.11
C ALA A 229 -42.66 -4.44 -10.66
#